data_AF-A0A374WB54-F1
#
_entry.id   AF-A0A374WB54-F1
#
_cell.length_a   1.000
_cell.length_b   1.000
_cell.length_c   1.000
_cell.angle_alpha   90.00
_cell.angle_beta   90.00
_cell.angle_gamma   90.00
#
_symmetry.space_group_name_H-M   'P 1'
#
loop_
_entity.id
_entity.type
_entity.pdbx_description
1 polymer ?
#
loop_
_entity_poly.entity_id
_entity_poly.type
_entity_poly.pdbx_seq_one_letter_code
_entity_poly.pdbx_strand_id
1 'polypeptide(L)'
;MKELTDYAVINDAVYEKNRNGGYPVVKLAVGTALAGNKDEMKMEYDVYSFMFPKENEKKRYDQPISDSAKVPAYEAGEPLEEKDCCCRHEMERGESKIITGRKVIAHGPVWVWAAIAVGYATEGSEYPFLVIEAADTFGEESSNESDMIGFIDGRLHEMTARLVRRAKLYELPLAAMRVAYKYVFVEPEQVGKAKVKEL
;
A
#
# COMPACT_ATOMS: atom_id res chain seq x y z
N MET A 1 4.43 2.61 -33.22
CA MET A 1 3.75 1.80 -32.19
C MET A 1 4.85 1.05 -31.45
N LYS A 2 5.32 1.57 -30.30
CA LYS A 2 6.35 0.88 -29.50
C LYS A 2 5.62 -0.10 -28.59
N GLU A 3 5.83 -1.39 -28.80
CA GLU A 3 5.44 -2.43 -27.86
C GLU A 3 6.12 -2.16 -26.52
N LEU A 4 5.31 -1.78 -25.54
CA LEU A 4 5.70 -1.82 -24.13
C LEU A 4 5.71 -3.31 -23.77
N THR A 5 6.89 -3.84 -23.46
CA THR A 5 7.06 -5.18 -22.92
C THR A 5 6.46 -5.21 -21.51
N ASP A 6 5.14 -5.42 -21.45
CA ASP A 6 4.26 -5.29 -20.27
C ASP A 6 4.41 -6.42 -19.23
N TYR A 7 5.40 -7.30 -19.31
CA TYR A 7 5.51 -8.42 -18.37
C TYR A 7 5.90 -8.03 -16.94
N ALA A 8 6.59 -6.91 -16.72
CA ALA A 8 6.93 -6.44 -15.37
C ALA A 8 5.77 -5.75 -14.66
N VAL A 9 4.89 -5.07 -15.41
CA VAL A 9 3.73 -4.33 -14.87
C VAL A 9 2.58 -5.28 -14.48
N ILE A 10 2.54 -6.48 -15.07
CA ILE A 10 1.51 -7.50 -14.86
C ILE A 10 1.56 -8.16 -13.45
N ASN A 11 2.65 -8.01 -12.69
CA ASN A 11 2.80 -8.67 -11.38
C ASN A 11 2.52 -7.78 -10.16
N ASP A 12 2.22 -6.49 -10.35
CA ASP A 12 2.10 -5.55 -9.23
C ASP A 12 0.70 -5.50 -8.60
N ALA A 13 -0.32 -5.95 -9.33
CA ALA A 13 -1.70 -5.95 -8.87
C ALA A 13 -2.20 -7.39 -8.63
N VAL A 14 -2.51 -7.69 -7.38
CA VAL A 14 -3.01 -8.99 -6.93
C VAL A 14 -4.53 -8.93 -6.76
N TYR A 15 -5.17 -10.03 -7.17
CA TYR A 15 -6.59 -10.29 -6.96
C TYR A 15 -6.79 -10.90 -5.59
N GLU A 16 -7.44 -10.18 -4.70
CA GLU A 16 -7.87 -10.74 -3.44
C GLU A 16 -9.34 -11.13 -3.53
N LYS A 17 -9.59 -12.43 -3.33
CA LYS A 17 -10.96 -12.94 -3.24
C LYS A 17 -11.59 -12.33 -2.00
N ASN A 18 -12.75 -11.69 -2.20
CA ASN A 18 -13.66 -11.36 -1.14
C ASN A 18 -14.23 -12.66 -0.52
N ARG A 19 -13.44 -13.37 0.30
CA ARG A 19 -13.92 -14.55 1.03
C ARG A 19 -14.86 -14.06 2.12
N ASN A 20 -16.16 -14.30 1.94
CA ASN A 20 -17.24 -14.03 2.90
C ASN A 20 -17.64 -12.55 3.09
N GLY A 21 -17.42 -11.67 2.11
CA GLY A 21 -17.80 -10.26 2.23
C GLY A 21 -16.83 -9.40 3.07
N GLY A 22 -15.68 -9.95 3.45
CA GLY A 22 -14.66 -9.28 4.27
C GLY A 22 -13.76 -8.35 3.46
N TYR A 23 -13.41 -7.21 4.06
CA TYR A 23 -12.47 -6.24 3.50
C TYR A 23 -11.02 -6.57 3.88
N PRO A 24 -10.03 -6.19 3.05
CA PRO A 24 -8.62 -6.44 3.36
C PRO A 24 -8.19 -5.67 4.60
N VAL A 25 -7.44 -6.34 5.47
CA VAL A 25 -6.81 -5.72 6.64
C VAL A 25 -5.31 -5.64 6.38
N VAL A 26 -4.78 -4.43 6.41
CA VAL A 26 -3.42 -4.15 5.94
C VAL A 26 -2.62 -3.47 7.03
N LYS A 27 -1.39 -3.94 7.21
CA LYS A 27 -0.41 -3.37 8.13
C LYS A 27 0.68 -2.63 7.35
N LEU A 28 0.79 -1.32 7.59
CA LEU A 28 1.92 -0.50 7.16
C LEU A 28 2.87 -0.32 8.35
N ALA A 29 4.16 -0.60 8.16
CA ALA A 29 5.13 -0.50 9.23
C ALA A 29 6.44 0.11 8.77
N VAL A 30 7.00 0.98 9.62
CA VAL A 30 8.31 1.61 9.43
C VAL A 30 9.11 1.54 10.72
N GLY A 31 10.43 1.62 10.63
CA GLY A 31 11.27 1.66 11.82
C GLY A 31 12.73 1.84 11.46
N THR A 32 13.50 2.32 12.43
CA THR A 32 14.95 2.51 12.31
C THR A 32 15.67 1.85 13.49
N ALA A 33 16.95 1.55 13.29
CA ALA A 33 17.88 1.10 14.32
C ALA A 33 19.30 1.52 13.93
N LEU A 34 20.22 1.55 14.88
CA LEU A 34 21.64 1.65 14.57
C LEU A 34 22.07 0.45 13.70
N ALA A 35 22.92 0.69 12.71
CA ALA A 35 23.32 -0.34 11.75
C ALA A 35 23.95 -1.59 12.41
N GLY A 36 24.62 -1.42 13.54
CA GLY A 36 25.21 -2.52 14.33
C GLY A 36 24.21 -3.29 15.20
N ASN A 37 23.02 -2.73 15.47
CA ASN A 37 22.02 -3.27 16.38
C ASN A 37 20.65 -3.44 15.68
N LYS A 38 20.65 -4.01 14.47
CA LYS A 38 19.41 -4.17 13.67
C LYS A 38 18.30 -4.92 14.39
N ASP A 39 18.65 -5.83 15.30
CA ASP A 39 17.70 -6.62 16.08
C ASP A 39 16.94 -5.79 17.12
N GLU A 40 17.41 -4.59 17.45
CA GLU A 40 16.76 -3.65 18.38
C GLU A 40 15.75 -2.72 17.67
N MET A 41 15.51 -2.91 16.36
CA MET A 41 14.61 -2.08 15.57
C MET A 41 13.17 -2.12 16.10
N LYS A 42 12.74 -0.98 16.67
CA LYS A 42 11.34 -0.77 17.05
C LYS A 42 10.56 -0.34 15.81
N MET A 43 9.64 -1.20 15.40
CA MET A 43 8.73 -0.92 14.28
C MET A 43 7.51 -0.16 14.80
N GLU A 44 7.25 1.00 14.21
CA GLU A 44 5.95 1.66 14.28
C GLU A 44 5.04 1.10 13.20
N TYR A 45 3.76 0.93 13.52
CA TYR A 45 2.82 0.39 12.57
C TYR A 45 1.42 0.94 12.74
N ASP A 46 0.75 1.06 11.60
CA ASP A 46 -0.66 1.35 11.47
C ASP A 46 -1.33 0.16 10.81
N VAL A 47 -2.51 -0.21 11.33
CA VAL A 47 -3.32 -1.30 10.80
C VAL A 47 -4.63 -0.70 10.33
N TYR A 48 -5.00 -0.94 9.08
CA TYR A 48 -6.20 -0.39 8.48
C TYR A 48 -7.12 -1.50 8.02
N SER A 49 -8.43 -1.29 8.21
CA SER A 49 -9.46 -2.03 7.49
C SER A 49 -9.81 -1.25 6.23
N PHE A 50 -9.40 -1.75 5.08
CA PHE A 50 -9.61 -1.12 3.79
C PHE A 50 -11.05 -1.40 3.32
N MET A 51 -12.01 -0.71 3.93
CA MET A 51 -13.44 -0.85 3.63
C MET A 51 -13.84 -0.08 2.37
N PHE A 52 -15.01 -0.35 1.80
CA PHE A 52 -15.55 0.54 0.77
C PHE A 52 -15.76 1.97 1.35
N PRO A 53 -15.48 3.05 0.60
CA PRO A 53 -15.69 4.42 1.07
C PRO A 53 -17.14 4.74 1.38
N LYS A 54 -17.39 5.49 2.45
CA LYS A 54 -18.74 5.94 2.81
C LYS A 54 -19.15 7.14 1.95
N GLU A 55 -20.44 7.34 1.70
CA GLU A 55 -20.96 8.41 0.81
C GLU A 55 -20.44 9.82 1.16
N ASN A 56 -20.27 10.13 2.44
CA ASN A 56 -19.85 11.46 2.92
C ASN A 56 -18.35 11.58 3.20
N GLU A 57 -17.56 10.58 2.82
CA GLU A 57 -16.13 10.59 3.05
C GLU A 57 -15.45 11.59 2.09
N LYS A 58 -14.50 12.37 2.62
CA LYS A 58 -13.73 13.30 1.79
C LYS A 58 -12.77 12.50 0.90
N LYS A 59 -12.94 12.59 -0.42
CA LYS A 59 -11.97 12.05 -1.38
C LYS A 59 -10.64 12.78 -1.30
N ARG A 60 -9.54 12.05 -1.46
CA ARG A 60 -8.18 12.59 -1.58
C ARG A 60 -7.98 13.20 -2.97
N TYR A 61 -8.33 12.46 -4.02
CA TYR A 61 -8.28 12.93 -5.42
C TYR A 61 -9.18 12.07 -6.33
N ASP A 62 -9.36 12.51 -7.59
CA ASP A 62 -9.98 11.70 -8.64
C ASP A 62 -8.89 11.15 -9.57
N GLN A 63 -8.84 9.83 -9.74
CA GLN A 63 -7.93 9.18 -10.66
C GLN A 63 -8.60 9.01 -12.04
N PRO A 64 -8.00 9.51 -13.13
CA PRO A 64 -8.56 9.33 -14.47
C PRO A 64 -8.64 7.86 -14.90
N ILE A 65 -9.79 7.47 -15.43
CA ILE A 65 -10.01 6.20 -16.17
C ILE A 65 -9.88 6.45 -17.67
N SER A 66 -10.45 7.56 -18.12
CA SER A 66 -10.41 8.06 -19.49
C SER A 66 -10.52 9.59 -19.47
N ASP A 67 -10.57 10.22 -20.64
CA ASP A 67 -10.73 11.68 -20.74
C ASP A 67 -12.02 12.20 -20.09
N SER A 68 -13.07 11.38 -20.03
CA SER A 68 -14.40 11.76 -19.51
C SER A 68 -14.78 11.08 -18.19
N ALA A 69 -14.02 10.08 -17.73
CA ALA A 69 -14.37 9.27 -16.56
C ALA A 69 -13.24 9.22 -15.55
N LYS A 70 -13.59 9.27 -14.27
CA LYS A 70 -12.65 9.19 -13.15
C LYS A 70 -13.21 8.28 -12.06
N VAL A 71 -12.31 7.74 -11.24
CA VAL A 71 -12.64 7.00 -10.02
C VAL A 71 -12.09 7.75 -8.80
N PRO A 72 -12.89 7.98 -7.75
CA PRO A 72 -12.41 8.65 -6.55
C PRO A 72 -11.45 7.75 -5.75
N ALA A 73 -10.36 8.35 -5.28
CA ALA A 73 -9.42 7.77 -4.34
C ALA A 73 -9.59 8.42 -2.96
N TYR A 74 -9.65 7.61 -1.92
CA TYR A 74 -9.82 8.00 -0.52
C TYR A 74 -8.61 7.57 0.29
N GLU A 75 -8.39 8.19 1.44
CA GLU A 75 -7.44 7.68 2.43
C GLU A 75 -7.83 6.28 2.92
N ALA A 76 -6.96 5.57 3.63
CA ALA A 76 -7.34 4.33 4.30
C ALA A 76 -8.36 4.55 5.44
N GLY A 77 -8.48 5.77 5.95
CA GLY A 77 -9.26 6.11 7.14
C GLY A 77 -8.41 6.04 8.41
N GLU A 78 -9.07 5.96 9.56
CA GLU A 78 -8.38 5.85 10.85
C GLU A 78 -7.79 4.45 11.06
N PRO A 79 -6.57 4.34 11.62
CA PRO A 79 -6.01 3.06 12.03
C PRO A 79 -6.91 2.39 13.09
N LEU A 80 -6.94 1.06 13.08
CA LEU A 80 -7.62 0.26 14.10
C LEU A 80 -6.91 0.45 15.46
N GLU A 81 -7.69 0.69 16.52
CA GLU A 81 -7.18 0.81 17.89
C GLU A 81 -6.53 -0.49 18.38
N GLU A 82 -7.12 -1.62 18.01
CA GLU A 82 -6.62 -2.94 18.37
C GLU A 82 -5.44 -3.30 17.46
N LYS A 83 -4.26 -2.92 17.94
CA LYS A 83 -2.94 -3.22 17.36
C LYS A 83 -2.50 -4.67 17.59
N ASP A 84 -3.42 -5.56 17.96
CA ASP A 84 -3.08 -6.93 18.29
C ASP A 84 -2.36 -7.60 17.12
N CYS A 85 -1.19 -8.11 17.47
CA CYS A 85 -0.12 -8.43 16.56
C CYS A 85 -0.57 -9.38 15.46
N CYS A 86 -0.37 -8.95 14.20
CA CYS A 86 0.26 -9.66 13.07
C CYS A 86 -0.31 -11.01 12.57
N CYS A 87 -1.11 -11.66 13.39
CA CYS A 87 -1.41 -13.08 13.48
C CYS A 87 -2.64 -13.20 14.41
N ARG A 88 -3.85 -12.86 13.95
CA ARG A 88 -5.07 -13.23 14.71
C ARG A 88 -5.15 -14.74 14.98
N HIS A 89 -4.31 -15.50 14.27
CA HIS A 89 -4.06 -16.92 14.41
C HIS A 89 -2.53 -17.13 14.45
N GLU A 90 -2.00 -17.71 15.54
CA GLU A 90 -0.64 -18.24 15.52
C GLU A 90 -0.62 -19.39 14.52
N MET A 91 0.12 -19.22 13.41
CA MET A 91 0.23 -20.28 12.41
C MET A 91 0.79 -21.54 13.07
N GLU A 92 0.05 -22.64 12.96
CA GLU A 92 0.51 -23.90 13.50
C GLU A 92 1.67 -24.46 12.66
N ARG A 93 2.47 -25.35 13.27
CA ARG A 93 3.57 -25.99 12.55
C ARG A 93 3.03 -26.79 11.37
N GLY A 94 3.38 -26.38 10.15
CA GLY A 94 2.93 -27.01 8.91
C GLY A 94 1.77 -26.28 8.23
N GLU A 95 1.19 -25.27 8.87
CA GLU A 95 0.26 -24.36 8.23
C GLU A 95 0.98 -23.45 7.23
N SER A 96 0.35 -23.19 6.09
CA SER A 96 0.84 -22.26 5.07
C SER A 96 -0.21 -21.20 4.78
N LYS A 97 0.14 -19.93 4.98
CA LYS A 97 -0.65 -18.78 4.54
C LYS A 97 0.07 -18.09 3.39
N ILE A 98 -0.65 -17.84 2.30
CA ILE A 98 -0.16 -17.00 1.20
C ILE A 98 -0.53 -15.57 1.57
N ILE A 99 0.47 -14.69 1.60
CA ILE A 99 0.30 -13.26 1.87
C ILE A 99 1.05 -12.47 0.80
N THR A 100 0.51 -11.32 0.42
CA THR A 100 1.28 -10.33 -0.33
C THR A 100 1.97 -9.38 0.64
N GLY A 101 3.13 -8.88 0.22
CA GLY A 101 3.87 -7.91 0.99
C GLY A 101 5.05 -7.38 0.22
N ARG A 102 5.32 -6.08 0.38
CA ARG A 102 6.55 -5.43 -0.08
C ARG A 102 7.35 -4.94 1.11
N LYS A 103 8.67 -4.96 0.99
CA LYS A 103 9.59 -4.45 2.01
C LYS A 103 10.78 -3.78 1.36
N VAL A 104 11.30 -2.77 2.03
CA VAL A 104 12.61 -2.17 1.75
C VAL A 104 13.41 -2.11 3.05
N ILE A 105 14.73 -2.26 2.94
CA ILE A 105 15.69 -2.01 4.02
C ILE A 105 16.82 -1.20 3.41
N ALA A 106 17.19 -0.09 4.04
CA ALA A 106 18.23 0.79 3.53
C ALA A 106 19.06 1.39 4.66
N HIS A 107 20.33 1.67 4.37
CA HIS A 107 21.18 2.48 5.24
C HIS A 107 20.92 3.97 4.98
N GLY A 108 20.87 4.77 6.04
CA GLY A 108 20.73 6.22 5.93
C GLY A 108 22.02 6.93 5.51
N PRO A 109 21.95 8.22 5.16
CA PRO A 109 20.76 9.08 5.20
C PRO A 109 19.81 8.88 4.00
N VAL A 110 18.56 8.49 4.24
CA VAL A 110 17.55 8.28 3.19
C VAL A 110 16.14 8.14 3.80
N TRP A 111 15.08 8.47 3.05
CA TRP A 111 13.71 8.09 3.43
C TRP A 111 13.43 6.64 3.03
N VAL A 112 12.82 5.85 3.92
CA VAL A 112 12.22 4.56 3.55
C VAL A 112 10.71 4.65 3.65
N TRP A 113 10.00 4.04 2.72
CA TRP A 113 8.54 4.14 2.66
C TRP A 113 7.88 2.85 2.18
N ALA A 114 6.62 2.69 2.54
CA ALA A 114 5.73 1.67 2.01
C ALA A 114 4.36 2.29 1.73
N ALA A 115 3.71 1.86 0.67
CA ALA A 115 2.39 2.33 0.26
C ALA A 115 1.54 1.19 -0.30
N ILE A 116 0.23 1.42 -0.28
CA ILE A 116 -0.77 0.51 -0.82
C ILE A 116 -1.90 1.29 -1.48
N ALA A 117 -2.46 0.72 -2.53
CA ALA A 117 -3.73 1.10 -3.14
C ALA A 117 -4.64 -0.13 -3.26
N VAL A 118 -5.89 -0.01 -2.81
CA VAL A 118 -6.93 -1.04 -2.92
C VAL A 118 -8.09 -0.49 -3.73
N GLY A 119 -8.51 -1.22 -4.75
CA GLY A 119 -9.61 -0.83 -5.64
C GLY A 119 -10.81 -1.75 -5.53
N TYR A 120 -11.99 -1.15 -5.60
CA TYR A 120 -13.28 -1.81 -5.40
C TYR A 120 -14.16 -1.65 -6.64
N ALA A 121 -14.86 -2.72 -7.01
CA ALA A 121 -15.89 -2.67 -8.04
C ALA A 121 -17.11 -1.89 -7.54
N THR A 122 -17.87 -2.45 -6.60
CA THR A 122 -19.00 -1.78 -5.94
C THR A 122 -19.13 -2.27 -4.50
N GLU A 123 -19.78 -1.48 -3.63
CA GLU A 123 -20.03 -1.86 -2.24
C GLU A 123 -20.79 -3.19 -2.15
N GLY A 124 -20.37 -4.07 -1.25
CA GLY A 124 -21.04 -5.35 -0.98
C GLY A 124 -21.00 -6.38 -2.12
N SER A 125 -20.25 -6.14 -3.19
CA SER A 125 -20.15 -7.06 -4.31
C SER A 125 -19.21 -8.24 -4.05
N GLU A 126 -19.44 -9.35 -4.76
CA GLU A 126 -18.55 -10.52 -4.77
C GLU A 126 -17.33 -10.32 -5.70
N TYR A 127 -17.22 -9.16 -6.34
CA TYR A 127 -16.06 -8.84 -7.15
C TYR A 127 -14.79 -8.85 -6.28
N PRO A 128 -13.65 -9.29 -6.85
CA PRO A 128 -12.39 -9.26 -6.14
C PRO A 128 -11.91 -7.83 -5.93
N PHE A 129 -11.08 -7.65 -4.91
CA PHE A 129 -10.32 -6.41 -4.75
C PHE A 129 -9.07 -6.45 -5.63
N LEU A 130 -8.68 -5.27 -6.12
CA LEU A 130 -7.37 -5.08 -6.74
C LEU A 130 -6.44 -4.42 -5.74
N VAL A 131 -5.31 -5.05 -5.46
CA VAL A 131 -4.34 -4.53 -4.50
C VAL A 131 -3.01 -4.28 -5.19
N ILE A 132 -2.47 -3.06 -5.05
CA ILE A 132 -1.11 -2.70 -5.47
C ILE A 132 -0.34 -2.24 -4.24
N GLU A 133 0.82 -2.85 -4.03
CA GLU A 133 1.73 -2.54 -2.94
C GLU A 133 3.08 -2.06 -3.49
N ALA A 134 3.69 -1.10 -2.79
CA ALA A 134 5.03 -0.61 -3.10
C ALA A 134 5.80 -0.34 -1.81
N ALA A 135 7.12 -0.53 -1.85
CA ALA A 135 8.03 -0.10 -0.80
C ALA A 135 9.40 0.18 -1.40
N ASP A 136 9.97 1.33 -1.09
CA ASP A 136 11.25 1.76 -1.65
C ASP A 136 11.90 2.87 -0.80
N THR A 137 12.99 3.41 -1.30
CA THR A 137 13.69 4.57 -0.76
C THR A 137 13.31 5.85 -1.50
N PHE A 138 13.60 7.00 -0.88
CA PHE A 138 13.54 8.30 -1.54
C PHE A 138 14.59 9.26 -0.94
N GLY A 139 15.12 10.12 -1.81
CA GLY A 139 15.91 11.27 -1.42
C GLY A 139 17.28 10.91 -0.86
N GLU A 140 17.84 11.89 -0.17
CA GLU A 140 19.16 11.86 0.46
C GLU A 140 19.11 12.77 1.71
N GLU A 141 20.25 13.04 2.34
CA GLU A 141 20.34 13.87 3.55
C GLU A 141 19.70 15.27 3.41
N SER A 142 19.76 15.84 2.20
CA SER A 142 19.19 17.17 1.92
C SER A 142 17.66 17.17 1.78
N SER A 143 17.05 16.00 1.62
CA SER A 143 15.62 15.85 1.36
C SER A 143 14.81 15.95 2.65
N ASN A 144 13.87 16.90 2.69
CA ASN A 144 13.02 17.10 3.87
C ASN A 144 11.70 16.31 3.76
N GLU A 145 10.90 16.36 4.82
CA GLU A 145 9.62 15.65 4.87
C GLU A 145 8.62 16.12 3.80
N SER A 146 8.62 17.41 3.47
CA SER A 146 7.74 17.94 2.41
C SER A 146 8.10 17.38 1.04
N ASP A 147 9.40 17.17 0.76
CA ASP A 147 9.85 16.54 -0.49
C ASP A 147 9.37 15.08 -0.55
N MET A 148 9.46 14.37 0.59
CA MET A 148 8.98 13.00 0.72
C MET A 148 7.45 12.90 0.53
N ILE A 149 6.69 13.82 1.11
CA ILE A 149 5.22 13.89 0.93
C ILE A 149 4.87 14.17 -0.55
N GLY A 150 5.53 15.13 -1.19
CA GLY A 150 5.30 15.41 -2.61
C GLY A 150 5.65 14.22 -3.52
N PHE A 151 6.74 13.53 -3.21
CA PHE A 151 7.14 12.32 -3.92
C PHE A 151 6.11 11.20 -3.76
N ILE A 152 5.67 10.90 -2.53
CA ILE A 152 4.75 9.79 -2.28
C ILE A 152 3.36 10.05 -2.85
N ASP A 153 2.90 11.30 -2.89
CA ASP A 153 1.67 11.69 -3.58
C ASP A 153 1.74 11.37 -5.08
N GLY A 154 2.87 11.69 -5.72
CA GLY A 154 3.13 11.28 -7.11
C GLY A 154 3.11 9.75 -7.28
N ARG A 155 3.71 9.01 -6.35
CA ARG A 155 3.68 7.53 -6.38
C ARG A 155 2.29 6.95 -6.20
N LEU A 156 1.45 7.53 -5.33
CA LEU A 156 0.07 7.10 -5.18
C LEU A 156 -0.73 7.28 -6.48
N HIS A 157 -0.53 8.37 -7.21
CA HIS A 157 -1.13 8.57 -8.52
C HIS A 157 -0.66 7.55 -9.55
N GLU A 158 0.64 7.22 -9.57
CA GLU A 158 1.16 6.17 -10.44
C GLU A 158 0.58 4.79 -10.10
N MET A 159 0.49 4.46 -8.81
CA MET A 159 -0.07 3.20 -8.32
C MET A 159 -1.55 3.07 -8.69
N THR A 160 -2.36 4.08 -8.40
CA THR A 160 -3.79 4.06 -8.73
C THR A 160 -4.04 4.09 -10.25
N ALA A 161 -3.17 4.73 -11.04
CA ALA A 161 -3.21 4.62 -12.50
C ALA A 161 -2.96 3.17 -13.00
N ARG A 162 -2.01 2.45 -12.39
CA ARG A 162 -1.79 1.02 -12.69
C ARG A 162 -3.00 0.18 -12.31
N LEU A 163 -3.64 0.50 -11.17
CA LEU A 163 -4.86 -0.17 -10.72
C LEU A 163 -5.99 0.02 -11.74
N VAL A 164 -6.22 1.24 -12.21
CA VAL A 164 -7.20 1.55 -13.27
C VAL A 164 -6.93 0.74 -14.55
N ARG A 165 -5.67 0.71 -15.01
CA ARG A 165 -5.29 -0.09 -16.20
C ARG A 165 -5.59 -1.57 -15.98
N ARG A 166 -5.32 -2.07 -14.78
CA ARG A 166 -5.64 -3.44 -14.39
C ARG A 166 -7.14 -3.69 -14.41
N ALA A 167 -7.93 -2.85 -13.75
CA ALA A 167 -9.38 -2.98 -13.73
C ALA A 167 -9.96 -3.05 -15.15
N LYS A 168 -9.46 -2.22 -16.07
CA LYS A 168 -9.86 -2.26 -17.49
C LYS A 168 -9.52 -3.59 -18.18
N LEU A 169 -8.33 -4.14 -17.93
CA LEU A 169 -7.90 -5.42 -18.53
C LEU A 169 -8.77 -6.61 -18.10
N TYR A 170 -9.35 -6.55 -16.90
CA TYR A 170 -10.20 -7.60 -16.35
C TYR A 170 -11.68 -7.24 -16.33
N GLU A 171 -12.05 -6.15 -17.01
CA GLU A 171 -13.44 -5.67 -17.10
C GLU A 171 -14.09 -5.47 -15.71
N LEU A 172 -13.28 -5.11 -14.71
CA LEU A 172 -13.75 -4.84 -13.35
C LEU A 172 -14.36 -3.43 -13.31
N PRO A 173 -15.62 -3.26 -12.89
CA PRO A 173 -16.28 -1.96 -12.85
C PRO A 173 -15.83 -1.15 -11.64
N LEU A 174 -14.58 -0.68 -11.65
CA LEU A 174 -13.94 0.03 -10.53
C LEU A 174 -14.69 1.33 -10.17
N ALA A 175 -15.33 1.37 -9.00
CA ALA A 175 -16.08 2.53 -8.51
C ALA A 175 -15.36 3.35 -7.44
N ALA A 176 -14.41 2.77 -6.71
CA ALA A 176 -13.68 3.50 -5.68
C ALA A 176 -12.29 2.90 -5.41
N MET A 177 -11.40 3.68 -4.81
CA MET A 177 -10.11 3.22 -4.32
C MET A 177 -9.80 3.78 -2.94
N ARG A 178 -9.01 3.04 -2.14
CA ARG A 178 -8.37 3.52 -0.93
C ARG A 178 -6.86 3.46 -1.07
N VAL A 179 -6.17 4.45 -0.52
CA VAL A 179 -4.71 4.55 -0.53
C VAL A 179 -4.19 4.84 0.87
N ALA A 180 -2.99 4.34 1.17
CA ALA A 180 -2.23 4.77 2.33
C ALA A 180 -0.74 4.58 2.10
N TYR A 181 0.06 5.30 2.88
CA TYR A 181 1.49 5.12 2.96
C TYR A 181 1.98 5.34 4.39
N LYS A 182 3.19 4.85 4.67
CA LYS A 182 3.94 5.19 5.88
C LYS A 182 5.42 5.31 5.50
N TYR A 183 6.10 6.28 6.09
CA TYR A 183 7.51 6.54 5.82
C TYR A 183 8.26 6.87 7.11
N VAL A 184 9.59 6.79 7.07
CA VAL A 184 10.47 7.31 8.12
C VAL A 184 11.79 7.74 7.49
N PHE A 185 12.38 8.82 7.99
CA PHE A 185 13.75 9.18 7.64
C PHE A 185 14.74 8.31 8.41
N VAL A 186 15.73 7.79 7.70
CA VAL A 186 16.81 6.98 8.28
C VAL A 186 18.01 7.89 8.41
N GLU A 187 18.45 8.14 9.64
CA GLU A 187 19.62 8.99 9.89
C GLU A 187 20.93 8.32 9.43
N PRO A 188 22.03 9.10 9.28
CA PRO A 188 23.36 8.52 9.13
C PRO A 188 23.64 7.46 10.20
N GLU A 189 24.39 6.41 9.82
CA GLU A 189 24.72 5.25 10.67
C GLU A 189 23.51 4.38 11.11
N GLN A 190 22.29 4.75 10.74
CA GLN A 190 21.11 3.94 10.95
C GLN A 190 20.78 3.07 9.73
N VAL A 191 19.97 2.06 10.00
CA VAL A 191 19.28 1.25 9.00
C VAL A 191 17.80 1.38 9.25
N GLY A 192 17.07 1.72 8.20
CA GLY A 192 15.62 1.78 8.22
C GLY A 192 14.99 0.62 7.48
N LYS A 193 13.73 0.38 7.80
CA LYS A 193 12.88 -0.59 7.15
C LYS A 193 11.49 -0.02 6.97
N ALA A 194 10.92 -0.21 5.80
CA ALA A 194 9.49 0.00 5.57
C ALA A 194 8.89 -1.28 4.98
N LYS A 195 7.66 -1.59 5.34
CA LYS A 195 6.93 -2.75 4.83
C LYS A 195 5.42 -2.51 4.80
N VAL A 196 4.79 -3.14 3.83
CA VAL A 196 3.34 -3.37 3.77
C VAL A 196 3.09 -4.86 3.83
N LYS A 197 2.07 -5.26 4.58
CA LYS A 197 1.70 -6.67 4.76
C LYS A 197 0.17 -6.78 4.90
N GLU A 198 -0.45 -7.60 4.05
CA GLU A 198 -1.82 -8.09 4.25
C GLU A 198 -1.88 -9.05 5.45
N LEU A 199 -2.88 -8.89 6.34
CA LEU A 199 -2.94 -9.60 7.63
C LEU A 199 -3.63 -10.96 7.61
#